data_AF-A0A0C2VXF2-F1
#
_entry.id   AF-A0A0C2VXF2-F1
#
_cell.length_a   1.000
_cell.length_b   1.000
_cell.length_c   1.000
_cell.angle_alpha   90.00
_cell.angle_beta   90.00
_cell.angle_gamma   90.00
#
_symmetry.space_group_name_H-M   'P 1'
#
loop_
_entity.id
_entity.type
_entity.pdbx_description
1 polymer ?
#
loop_
_entity_poly.entity_id
_entity_poly.type
_entity_poly.pdbx_seq_one_letter_code
_entity_poly.pdbx_strand_id
1 'polypeptide(L)'
;MQASDYIDWAQHHLYLDDSEIKKLAGMSLKELVNLFEIEKMFDDAMKSLQLKAPSEEECANAYIKGLHSKLLMPVLHADQIAKEIYRCTIAHEFFEEQVRWQDVSDMIDDFQYGDNVNGYTTDQINRIITTHARKLWHMKPEEVDFTSLLGQKITDVDSDIHFIIQLEKGAVIIECPWRIRHAGGILLGETDLQSNQRGWKEVKELLVGKTIEDVQLFEQCPLLIVQFDHLFLDVFHASAYFDGWTLTDEDDFYLFSMHGGVIA
;
A
#
# COMPACT_ATOMS: atom_id res chain seq x y z
N MET A 1 4.87 -0.64 21.28
CA MET A 1 5.52 0.58 20.76
C MET A 1 6.61 1.03 21.72
N GLN A 2 7.71 1.55 21.18
CA GLN A 2 8.82 2.15 21.90
C GLN A 2 8.92 3.64 21.56
N ALA A 3 9.62 4.41 22.39
CA ALA A 3 9.83 5.83 22.16
C ALA A 3 10.49 6.12 20.80
N SER A 4 11.35 5.22 20.31
CA SER A 4 11.96 5.32 18.98
C SER A 4 10.96 5.33 17.84
N ASP A 5 9.85 4.58 17.95
CA ASP A 5 8.88 4.43 16.86
C ASP A 5 8.24 5.78 16.50
N TYR A 6 7.90 6.58 17.51
CA TYR A 6 7.34 7.93 17.33
C TYR A 6 8.36 8.94 16.79
N ILE A 7 9.62 8.81 17.22
CA ILE A 7 10.71 9.68 16.77
C ILE A 7 11.03 9.38 15.30
N ASP A 8 11.14 8.11 14.94
CA ASP A 8 11.37 7.65 13.58
C ASP A 8 10.21 8.09 12.66
N TRP A 9 8.97 7.96 13.12
CA TRP A 9 7.81 8.51 12.41
C TRP A 9 8.00 10.02 12.16
N ALA A 10 8.31 10.81 13.19
CA ALA A 10 8.47 12.25 13.03
C ALA A 10 9.63 12.63 12.09
N GLN A 11 10.74 11.88 12.10
CA GLN A 11 11.85 12.07 11.17
C GLN A 11 11.43 11.87 9.72
N HIS A 12 10.65 10.82 9.44
CA HIS A 12 10.12 10.57 8.09
C HIS A 12 9.09 11.62 7.66
N HIS A 13 8.49 12.36 8.59
CA HIS A 13 7.47 13.39 8.35
C HIS A 13 7.99 14.83 8.44
N LEU A 14 9.32 15.05 8.50
CA LEU A 14 9.92 16.38 8.56
C LEU A 14 9.53 17.30 7.38
N TYR A 15 9.12 16.72 6.24
CA TYR A 15 8.68 17.46 5.06
C TYR A 15 7.37 18.23 5.27
N LEU A 16 6.55 17.89 6.28
CA LEU A 16 5.31 18.60 6.61
C LEU A 16 5.55 20.00 7.20
N ASP A 17 6.81 20.36 7.46
CA ASP A 17 7.27 21.65 7.99
C ASP A 17 6.64 22.09 9.34
N ASP A 18 5.93 21.20 10.01
CA ASP A 18 5.23 21.45 11.27
C ASP A 18 6.19 21.55 12.47
N SER A 19 5.87 22.47 13.39
CA SER A 19 6.73 22.77 14.53
C SER A 19 6.74 21.68 15.61
N GLU A 20 5.64 20.96 15.81
CA GLU A 20 5.56 19.86 16.79
C GLU A 20 6.26 18.60 16.24
N ILE A 21 6.13 18.32 14.93
CA ILE A 21 6.89 17.26 14.27
C ILE A 21 8.39 17.48 14.40
N LYS A 22 8.88 18.70 14.13
CA LYS A 22 10.31 19.03 14.28
C LYS A 22 10.80 18.84 15.71
N LYS A 23 9.99 19.19 16.71
CA LYS A 23 10.35 18.96 18.12
C LYS A 23 10.46 17.46 18.42
N LEU A 24 9.48 16.67 17.99
CA LEU A 24 9.49 15.22 18.20
C LEU A 24 10.67 14.55 17.49
N ALA A 25 10.92 14.89 16.21
CA ALA A 25 12.07 14.40 15.46
C ALA A 25 13.41 14.78 16.14
N GLY A 26 13.49 15.97 16.73
CA GLY A 26 14.66 16.45 17.47
C GLY A 26 15.01 15.63 18.72
N MET A 27 14.07 14.82 19.23
CA MET A 27 14.32 13.92 20.36
C MET A 27 15.29 12.78 20.02
N SER A 28 15.54 12.51 18.73
CA SER A 28 16.57 11.57 18.27
C SER A 28 17.99 11.92 18.74
N LEU A 29 18.23 13.18 19.12
CA LEU A 29 19.52 13.65 19.63
C LEU A 29 19.72 13.37 21.13
N LYS A 30 18.69 12.92 21.85
CA LYS A 30 18.77 12.61 23.28
C LYS A 30 19.17 11.14 23.47
N GLU A 31 20.16 10.89 24.33
CA GLU A 31 20.59 9.52 24.67
C GLU A 31 19.52 8.73 25.46
N LEU A 32 18.68 9.43 26.22
CA LEU A 32 17.58 8.84 26.99
C LEU A 32 16.31 9.63 26.71
N VAL A 33 15.29 8.91 26.24
CA VAL A 33 13.97 9.46 25.94
C VAL A 33 12.93 8.77 26.82
N ASN A 34 12.06 9.58 27.44
CA ASN A 34 10.98 9.08 28.27
C ASN A 34 9.77 8.76 27.37
N LEU A 35 9.24 7.53 27.44
CA LEU A 35 8.12 7.11 26.60
C LEU A 35 6.89 8.03 26.73
N PHE A 36 6.50 8.38 27.96
CA PHE A 36 5.32 9.23 28.18
C PHE A 36 5.51 10.67 27.68
N GLU A 37 6.74 11.19 27.74
CA GLU A 37 7.06 12.49 27.13
C GLU A 37 6.89 12.41 25.61
N ILE A 38 7.41 11.35 24.99
CA ILE A 38 7.36 11.12 23.55
C ILE A 38 5.92 10.89 23.07
N GLU A 39 5.13 10.10 23.77
CA GLU A 39 3.70 9.88 23.45
C GLU A 39 2.93 11.20 23.49
N LYS A 40 3.18 12.04 24.50
CA LYS A 40 2.56 13.37 24.57
C LYS A 40 2.99 14.26 23.40
N MET A 41 4.28 14.24 23.04
CA MET A 41 4.77 15.01 21.89
C MET A 41 4.16 14.51 20.57
N PHE A 42 3.95 13.21 20.44
CA PHE A 42 3.24 12.63 19.30
C PHE A 42 1.77 13.08 19.27
N ASP A 43 1.06 13.03 20.39
CA ASP A 43 -0.31 13.53 20.49
C ASP A 43 -0.43 15.02 20.10
N ASP A 44 0.54 15.84 20.51
CA ASP A 44 0.57 17.26 20.17
C ASP A 44 0.85 17.46 18.67
N ALA A 45 1.72 16.65 18.06
CA ALA A 45 1.92 16.64 16.61
C ALA A 45 0.68 16.21 15.83
N MET A 46 0.00 15.14 16.26
CA MET A 46 -1.25 14.68 15.63
C MET A 46 -2.34 15.75 15.70
N LYS A 47 -2.49 16.43 16.84
CA LYS A 47 -3.42 17.57 16.98
C LYS A 47 -3.05 18.74 16.08
N SER A 48 -1.76 19.06 15.94
CA SER A 48 -1.30 20.14 15.05
C SER A 48 -1.69 19.86 13.60
N LEU A 49 -1.56 18.61 13.17
CA LEU A 49 -1.96 18.14 11.84
C LEU A 49 -3.47 17.92 11.67
N GLN A 50 -4.27 18.10 12.74
CA GLN A 50 -5.69 17.74 12.77
C GLN A 50 -5.96 16.27 12.42
N LEU A 51 -5.00 15.40 12.73
CA LEU A 51 -5.09 13.96 12.52
C LEU A 51 -5.43 13.25 13.83
N LYS A 52 -6.08 12.09 13.70
CA LYS A 52 -6.30 11.19 14.81
C LYS A 52 -5.12 10.23 14.92
N ALA A 53 -4.64 10.00 16.14
CA ALA A 53 -3.64 8.96 16.39
C ALA A 53 -4.19 7.59 15.96
N PRO A 54 -3.39 6.77 15.26
CA PRO A 54 -3.78 5.41 14.91
C PRO A 54 -4.01 4.59 16.19
N SER A 55 -4.96 3.68 16.11
CA SER A 55 -5.19 2.65 17.11
C SER A 55 -4.02 1.67 17.19
N GLU A 56 -3.93 0.95 18.30
CA GLU A 56 -2.94 -0.11 18.47
C GLU A 56 -3.05 -1.19 17.38
N GLU A 57 -4.28 -1.50 16.96
CA GLU A 57 -4.57 -2.46 15.90
C GLU A 57 -4.05 -1.98 14.54
N GLU A 58 -4.31 -0.73 14.17
CA GLU A 58 -3.79 -0.12 12.94
C GLU A 58 -2.26 -0.10 12.92
N CYS A 59 -1.63 0.23 14.04
CA CYS A 59 -0.18 0.18 14.21
C CYS A 59 0.38 -1.25 14.05
N ALA A 60 -0.26 -2.24 14.68
CA ALA A 60 0.15 -3.64 14.60
C ALA A 60 0.03 -4.19 13.17
N ASN A 61 -1.06 -3.87 12.48
CA ASN A 61 -1.28 -4.25 11.08
C ASN A 61 -0.22 -3.61 10.16
N ALA A 62 0.03 -2.30 10.32
CA ALA A 62 1.06 -1.61 9.55
C ALA A 62 2.47 -2.20 9.79
N TYR A 63 2.78 -2.56 11.05
CA TYR A 63 4.05 -3.22 11.39
C TYR A 63 4.20 -4.58 10.72
N ILE A 64 3.16 -5.43 10.78
CA ILE A 64 3.14 -6.74 10.10
C ILE A 64 3.33 -6.57 8.58
N LYS A 65 2.63 -5.62 7.95
CA LYS A 65 2.80 -5.28 6.53
C LYS A 65 4.24 -4.87 6.22
N GLY A 66 4.86 -4.05 7.07
CA GLY A 66 6.26 -3.65 6.95
C GLY A 66 7.24 -4.82 7.04
N LEU A 67 7.02 -5.76 7.98
CA LEU A 67 7.80 -7.00 8.08
C LEU A 67 7.62 -7.89 6.86
N HIS A 68 6.39 -8.04 6.39
CA HIS A 68 6.07 -8.85 5.21
C HIS A 68 6.73 -8.28 3.95
N SER A 69 6.73 -6.95 3.78
CA SER A 69 7.43 -6.27 2.68
C SER A 69 8.93 -6.56 2.66
N LYS A 70 9.59 -6.62 3.83
CA LYS A 70 11.02 -7.00 3.93
C LYS A 70 11.29 -8.40 3.39
N LEU A 71 10.34 -9.34 3.54
CA LEU A 71 10.46 -10.72 3.03
C LEU A 71 10.31 -10.85 1.51
N LEU A 72 9.91 -9.79 0.82
CA LEU A 72 9.80 -9.81 -0.66
C LEU A 72 11.17 -9.69 -1.32
N MET A 73 12.13 -9.06 -0.62
CA MET A 73 13.50 -8.86 -1.05
C MET A 73 14.41 -9.96 -0.47
N PRO A 74 15.60 -10.22 -1.08
CA PRO A 74 16.60 -11.08 -0.46
C PRO A 74 16.99 -10.51 0.91
N VAL A 75 16.68 -11.24 1.99
CA VAL A 75 16.87 -10.79 3.36
C VAL A 75 17.60 -11.87 4.17
N LEU A 76 18.57 -11.44 4.97
CA LEU A 76 19.21 -12.29 5.97
C LEU A 76 18.26 -12.47 7.15
N HIS A 77 18.22 -13.66 7.74
CA HIS A 77 17.36 -13.98 8.89
C HIS A 77 15.85 -13.88 8.59
N ALA A 78 15.41 -14.38 7.42
CA ALA A 78 14.00 -14.41 7.05
C ALA A 78 13.14 -15.21 8.06
N ASP A 79 13.74 -16.19 8.74
CA ASP A 79 13.16 -16.98 9.82
C ASP A 79 12.76 -16.12 11.03
N GLN A 80 13.60 -15.17 11.42
CA GLN A 80 13.30 -14.26 12.53
C GLN A 80 12.14 -13.33 12.18
N ILE A 81 12.13 -12.81 10.95
CA ILE A 81 11.05 -11.92 10.47
C ILE A 81 9.72 -12.69 10.39
N ALA A 82 9.72 -13.92 9.85
CA ALA A 82 8.51 -14.74 9.76
C ALA A 82 7.95 -15.10 11.15
N LYS A 83 8.84 -15.44 12.12
CA LYS A 83 8.44 -15.67 13.51
C LYS A 83 7.87 -14.43 14.18
N GLU A 84 8.44 -13.28 13.89
CA GLU A 84 7.93 -12.01 14.41
C GLU A 84 6.53 -11.71 13.86
N ILE A 85 6.32 -11.87 12.55
CA ILE A 85 4.98 -11.74 11.94
C ILE A 85 3.98 -12.65 12.66
N TYR A 86 4.31 -13.94 12.81
CA TYR A 86 3.42 -14.90 13.46
C TYR A 86 3.12 -14.52 14.93
N ARG A 87 4.13 -14.11 15.70
CA ARG A 87 3.94 -13.65 17.08
C ARG A 87 3.04 -12.42 17.17
N CYS A 88 3.23 -11.44 16.29
CA CYS A 88 2.36 -10.26 16.23
C CYS A 88 0.92 -10.63 15.91
N THR A 89 0.68 -11.55 14.96
CA THR A 89 -0.68 -11.99 14.63
C THR A 89 -1.38 -12.65 15.83
N ILE A 90 -0.67 -13.40 16.66
CA ILE A 90 -1.22 -13.97 17.91
C ILE A 90 -1.51 -12.88 18.93
N ALA A 91 -0.55 -11.98 19.15
CA ALA A 91 -0.64 -10.94 20.17
C ALA A 91 -1.82 -9.98 19.95
N HIS A 92 -2.19 -9.75 18.68
CA HIS A 92 -3.26 -8.84 18.28
C HIS A 92 -4.50 -9.56 17.72
N GLU A 93 -4.61 -10.88 17.91
CA GLU A 93 -5.78 -11.68 17.51
C GLU A 93 -6.14 -11.59 16.00
N PHE A 94 -5.14 -11.42 15.13
CA PHE A 94 -5.29 -11.44 13.67
C PHE A 94 -5.36 -12.87 13.14
N PHE A 95 -6.51 -13.53 13.35
CA PHE A 95 -6.69 -14.96 13.09
C PHE A 95 -6.42 -15.36 11.63
N GLU A 96 -6.84 -14.55 10.66
CA GLU A 96 -6.62 -14.89 9.24
C GLU A 96 -5.13 -14.88 8.90
N GLU A 97 -4.43 -13.81 9.27
CA GLU A 97 -3.00 -13.67 9.08
C GLU A 97 -2.21 -14.71 9.88
N GLN A 98 -2.65 -15.05 11.10
CA GLN A 98 -2.07 -16.11 11.90
C GLN A 98 -2.10 -17.45 11.16
N VAL A 99 -3.26 -17.86 10.64
CA VAL A 99 -3.42 -19.10 9.88
C VAL A 99 -2.51 -19.11 8.65
N ARG A 100 -2.35 -17.96 7.97
CA ARG A 100 -1.47 -17.84 6.80
C ARG A 100 0.00 -18.07 7.13
N TRP A 101 0.46 -17.78 8.35
CA TRP A 101 1.87 -17.91 8.75
C TRP A 101 2.17 -19.14 9.62
N GLN A 102 1.14 -19.84 10.11
CA GLN A 102 1.29 -20.96 11.04
C GLN A 102 2.20 -22.06 10.49
N ASP A 103 1.93 -22.59 9.30
CA ASP A 103 2.72 -23.68 8.71
C ASP A 103 4.21 -23.30 8.55
N VAL A 104 4.48 -22.04 8.23
CA VAL A 104 5.85 -21.53 8.09
C VAL A 104 6.51 -21.41 9.47
N SER A 105 5.78 -20.94 10.49
CA SER A 105 6.30 -20.88 11.86
C SER A 105 6.65 -22.26 12.40
N ASP A 106 5.74 -23.24 12.23
CA ASP A 106 5.93 -24.62 12.68
C ASP A 106 7.14 -25.27 11.98
N MET A 107 7.31 -25.01 10.69
CA MET A 107 8.49 -25.44 9.93
C MET A 107 9.79 -24.83 10.48
N ILE A 108 9.79 -23.54 10.84
CA ILE A 108 10.97 -22.90 11.43
C ILE A 108 11.27 -23.49 12.81
N ASP A 109 10.26 -23.80 13.61
CA ASP A 109 10.42 -24.44 14.91
C ASP A 109 11.04 -25.84 14.80
N ASP A 110 10.58 -26.67 13.85
CA ASP A 110 11.18 -27.98 13.58
C ASP A 110 12.65 -27.86 13.11
N PHE A 111 12.94 -26.87 12.25
CA PHE A 111 14.31 -26.62 11.78
C PHE A 111 15.26 -26.16 12.89
N GLN A 112 14.80 -25.28 13.80
CA GLN A 112 15.65 -24.68 14.83
C GLN A 112 15.78 -25.52 16.09
N TYR A 113 14.71 -26.22 16.47
CA TYR A 113 14.59 -26.89 17.78
C TYR A 113 14.16 -28.34 17.69
N GLY A 114 13.65 -28.79 16.53
CA GLY A 114 13.22 -30.16 16.29
C GLY A 114 14.31 -31.03 15.69
N ASP A 115 13.87 -32.14 15.08
CA ASP A 115 14.76 -33.10 14.43
C ASP A 115 15.09 -32.69 12.98
N ASN A 116 14.58 -31.54 12.53
CA ASN A 116 14.63 -31.08 11.15
C ASN A 116 14.22 -32.22 10.21
N VAL A 117 12.96 -32.67 10.33
CA VAL A 117 12.43 -33.90 9.72
C VAL A 117 12.67 -33.94 8.21
N ASN A 118 12.65 -32.78 7.56
CA ASN A 118 12.84 -32.64 6.11
C ASN A 118 14.30 -32.37 5.70
N GLY A 119 15.23 -32.28 6.66
CA GLY A 119 16.65 -32.05 6.41
C GLY A 119 16.94 -30.70 5.74
N TYR A 120 16.17 -29.67 6.07
CA TYR A 120 16.32 -28.35 5.47
C TYR A 120 17.67 -27.72 5.83
N THR A 121 18.22 -26.96 4.88
CA THR A 121 19.30 -26.00 5.11
C THR A 121 18.74 -24.59 5.35
N THR A 122 19.54 -23.69 5.92
CA THR A 122 19.20 -22.28 6.08
C THR A 122 18.75 -21.63 4.76
N ASP A 123 19.43 -21.93 3.65
CA ASP A 123 19.08 -21.40 2.33
C ASP A 123 17.72 -21.90 1.83
N GLN A 124 17.40 -23.17 2.11
CA GLN A 124 16.10 -23.74 1.76
C GLN A 124 14.97 -23.09 2.59
N ILE A 125 15.18 -22.90 3.90
CA ILE A 125 14.23 -22.20 4.77
C ILE A 125 13.99 -20.77 4.27
N ASN A 126 15.06 -20.01 4.01
CA ASN A 126 14.94 -18.64 3.48
C ASN A 126 14.17 -18.61 2.15
N ARG A 127 14.43 -19.56 1.25
CA ARG A 127 13.70 -19.67 -0.02
C ARG A 127 12.22 -19.98 0.18
N ILE A 128 11.88 -20.88 1.10
CA ILE A 128 10.49 -21.23 1.39
C ILE A 128 9.76 -20.02 1.97
N ILE A 129 10.34 -19.35 2.97
CA ILE A 129 9.75 -18.15 3.60
C ILE A 129 9.51 -17.04 2.58
N THR A 130 10.53 -16.70 1.77
CA THR A 130 10.39 -15.66 0.75
C THR A 130 9.39 -16.03 -0.34
N THR A 131 9.34 -17.31 -0.75
CA THR A 131 8.33 -17.81 -1.70
C THR A 131 6.93 -17.72 -1.11
N HIS A 132 6.77 -18.09 0.16
CA HIS A 132 5.50 -17.99 0.88
C HIS A 132 5.05 -16.53 1.03
N ALA A 133 5.95 -15.66 1.46
CA ALA A 133 5.71 -14.21 1.54
C ALA A 133 5.23 -13.67 0.19
N ARG A 134 5.86 -14.04 -0.93
CA ARG A 134 5.45 -13.63 -2.27
C ARG A 134 4.12 -14.21 -2.72
N LYS A 135 3.76 -15.42 -2.27
CA LYS A 135 2.42 -15.98 -2.49
C LYS A 135 1.36 -15.21 -1.69
N LEU A 136 1.67 -14.83 -0.45
CA LEU A 136 0.77 -14.02 0.38
C LEU A 136 0.68 -12.56 -0.08
N TRP A 137 1.70 -12.09 -0.82
CA TRP A 137 1.70 -10.78 -1.50
C TRP A 137 0.69 -10.70 -2.65
N HIS A 138 -0.03 -11.79 -2.94
CA HIS A 138 -1.18 -11.72 -3.83
C HIS A 138 -2.30 -10.91 -3.17
N MET A 139 -2.26 -9.59 -3.44
CA MET A 139 -3.40 -8.74 -3.73
C MET A 139 -4.62 -9.01 -2.84
N LYS A 140 -4.50 -8.69 -1.54
CA LYS A 140 -5.68 -8.55 -0.67
C LYS A 140 -6.48 -7.32 -1.15
N PRO A 141 -7.69 -7.50 -1.69
CA PRO A 141 -8.52 -6.36 -2.05
C PRO A 141 -8.88 -5.58 -0.78
N GLU A 142 -8.87 -4.26 -0.87
CA GLU A 142 -9.48 -3.41 0.16
C GLU A 142 -11.00 -3.58 0.17
N GLU A 143 -11.59 -3.52 1.36
CA GLU A 143 -13.04 -3.50 1.55
C GLU A 143 -13.60 -2.09 1.36
N VAL A 144 -13.44 -1.53 0.16
CA VAL A 144 -14.06 -0.26 -0.24
C VAL A 144 -15.29 -0.52 -1.11
N ASP A 145 -16.38 0.20 -0.82
CA ASP A 145 -17.60 0.14 -1.62
C ASP A 145 -17.49 1.05 -2.86
N PHE A 146 -17.31 0.45 -4.03
CA PHE A 146 -17.27 1.15 -5.32
C PHE A 146 -18.62 1.17 -6.06
N THR A 147 -19.72 0.81 -5.40
CA THR A 147 -21.03 0.63 -6.07
C THR A 147 -21.49 1.88 -6.84
N SER A 148 -21.15 3.08 -6.37
CA SER A 148 -21.55 4.32 -7.05
C SER A 148 -20.82 4.58 -8.37
N LEU A 149 -19.65 3.97 -8.58
CA LEU A 149 -18.87 4.08 -9.82
C LEU A 149 -19.32 3.07 -10.88
N LEU A 150 -19.87 1.93 -10.45
CA LEU A 150 -20.27 0.85 -11.36
C LEU A 150 -21.40 1.29 -12.28
N GLY A 151 -21.27 0.97 -13.58
CA GLY A 151 -22.26 1.31 -14.60
C GLY A 151 -22.17 2.74 -15.15
N GLN A 152 -21.34 3.61 -14.57
CA GLN A 152 -21.10 4.94 -15.13
C GLN A 152 -20.35 4.86 -16.46
N LYS A 153 -20.64 5.79 -17.38
CA LYS A 153 -19.89 5.93 -18.64
C LYS A 153 -18.76 6.94 -18.54
N ILE A 154 -17.68 6.66 -19.27
CA ILE A 154 -16.62 7.62 -19.52
C ILE A 154 -17.10 8.63 -20.57
N THR A 155 -17.16 9.89 -20.20
CA THR A 155 -17.65 10.98 -21.05
C THR A 155 -16.53 11.68 -21.82
N ASP A 156 -15.35 11.80 -21.22
CA ASP A 156 -14.15 12.34 -21.86
C ASP A 156 -12.87 11.89 -21.12
N VAL A 157 -11.71 12.19 -21.72
CA VAL A 157 -10.39 12.09 -21.09
C VAL A 157 -9.67 13.42 -21.27
N ASP A 158 -9.14 13.98 -20.18
CA ASP A 158 -8.30 15.19 -20.18
C ASP A 158 -6.85 14.81 -19.83
N SER A 159 -5.91 15.59 -20.36
CA SER A 159 -4.48 15.42 -20.20
C SER A 159 -3.72 16.75 -20.13
N ASP A 160 -4.40 17.88 -20.01
CA ASP A 160 -3.75 19.20 -20.08
C ASP A 160 -2.80 19.44 -18.89
N ILE A 161 -3.12 18.91 -17.71
CA ILE A 161 -2.29 19.02 -16.50
C ILE A 161 -2.13 17.66 -15.82
N HIS A 162 -3.22 16.92 -15.63
CA HIS A 162 -3.24 15.56 -15.08
C HIS A 162 -3.95 14.62 -16.03
N PHE A 163 -3.72 13.31 -15.92
CA PHE A 163 -4.53 12.33 -16.63
C PHE A 163 -5.88 12.19 -15.92
N ILE A 164 -6.94 12.72 -16.51
CA ILE A 164 -8.28 12.71 -15.91
C ILE A 164 -9.23 11.94 -16.81
N ILE A 165 -9.93 10.96 -16.24
CA ILE A 165 -11.04 10.25 -16.89
C ILE A 165 -12.33 10.83 -16.33
N GLN A 166 -13.09 11.52 -17.18
CA GLN A 166 -14.36 12.12 -16.80
C GLN A 166 -15.46 11.05 -16.86
N LEU A 167 -16.23 10.94 -15.79
CA LEU A 167 -17.36 10.02 -15.70
C LEU A 167 -18.68 10.77 -15.92
N GLU A 168 -19.80 10.05 -15.92
CA GLU A 168 -21.13 10.68 -15.91
C GLU A 168 -21.39 11.45 -14.61
N LYS A 169 -20.82 10.95 -13.50
CA LYS A 169 -20.89 11.57 -12.17
C LYS A 169 -19.52 11.46 -11.49
N GLY A 170 -18.69 12.49 -11.68
CA GLY A 170 -17.36 12.58 -11.08
C GLY A 170 -16.21 12.24 -12.02
N ALA A 171 -15.07 11.82 -11.48
CA ALA A 171 -13.85 11.61 -12.24
C ALA A 171 -12.87 10.63 -11.59
N VAL A 172 -11.98 10.07 -12.40
CA VAL A 172 -10.74 9.41 -11.97
C VAL A 172 -9.58 10.32 -12.34
N ILE A 173 -8.86 10.84 -11.36
CA ILE A 173 -7.68 11.70 -11.54
C ILE A 173 -6.44 10.86 -11.24
N ILE A 174 -5.51 10.81 -12.19
CA ILE A 174 -4.35 9.92 -12.14
C ILE A 174 -3.08 10.77 -12.29
N GLU A 175 -2.24 10.71 -11.26
CA GLU A 175 -0.93 11.38 -11.20
C GLU A 175 0.22 10.37 -11.09
N CYS A 176 -0.10 9.08 -11.00
CA CYS A 176 0.87 8.00 -10.92
C CYS A 176 1.05 7.25 -12.25
N PRO A 177 2.08 6.38 -12.34
CA PRO A 177 2.23 5.48 -13.48
C PRO A 177 1.01 4.60 -13.71
N TRP A 178 0.64 4.45 -14.98
CA TRP A 178 -0.55 3.70 -15.38
C TRP A 178 -0.34 2.93 -16.68
N ARG A 179 -1.19 1.93 -16.89
CA ARG A 179 -1.31 1.24 -18.18
C ARG A 179 -2.74 0.80 -18.47
N ILE A 180 -3.10 0.80 -19.75
CA ILE A 180 -4.30 0.21 -20.31
C ILE A 180 -3.93 -1.12 -20.95
N ARG A 181 -4.66 -2.18 -20.60
CA ARG A 181 -4.44 -3.54 -21.12
C ARG A 181 -5.76 -4.22 -21.44
N HIS A 182 -5.69 -5.30 -22.21
CA HIS A 182 -6.73 -6.34 -22.25
C HIS A 182 -6.16 -7.62 -21.64
N ALA A 183 -6.97 -8.69 -21.59
CA ALA A 183 -6.54 -9.97 -21.02
C ALA A 183 -5.28 -10.58 -21.70
N GLY A 184 -5.02 -10.22 -22.97
CA GLY A 184 -3.93 -10.77 -23.78
C GLY A 184 -2.66 -9.93 -23.84
N GLY A 185 -2.64 -8.73 -23.23
CA GLY A 185 -1.46 -7.87 -23.28
C GLY A 185 -1.72 -6.40 -22.95
N ILE A 186 -0.63 -5.66 -22.80
CA ILE A 186 -0.62 -4.20 -22.59
C ILE A 186 -0.85 -3.51 -23.95
N LEU A 187 -1.79 -2.58 -23.99
CA LEU A 187 -2.09 -1.79 -25.19
C LEU A 187 -1.32 -0.47 -25.22
N LEU A 188 -1.23 0.17 -24.05
CA LEU A 188 -0.63 1.48 -23.88
C LEU A 188 -0.28 1.70 -22.40
N GLY A 189 0.86 2.31 -22.11
CA GLY A 189 1.17 2.86 -20.79
C GLY A 189 1.69 4.28 -20.85
N GLU A 190 1.88 4.88 -19.68
CA GLU A 190 2.43 6.24 -19.55
C GLU A 190 3.74 6.43 -20.33
N THR A 191 4.66 5.47 -20.23
CA THR A 191 5.96 5.51 -20.93
C THR A 191 5.80 5.53 -22.45
N ASP A 192 4.74 4.93 -23.00
CA ASP A 192 4.49 4.94 -24.44
C ASP A 192 4.11 6.35 -24.94
N LEU A 193 3.40 7.12 -24.12
CA LEU A 193 3.09 8.52 -24.42
C LEU A 193 4.34 9.41 -24.33
N GLN A 194 5.18 9.18 -23.32
CA GLN A 194 6.38 9.99 -23.08
C GLN A 194 7.51 9.70 -24.08
N SER A 195 7.71 8.42 -24.45
CA SER A 195 8.90 7.98 -25.19
C SER A 195 8.62 7.52 -26.62
N ASN A 196 7.40 7.03 -26.93
CA ASN A 196 7.10 6.36 -28.20
C ASN A 196 6.24 7.21 -29.16
N GLN A 197 6.14 8.53 -28.93
CA GLN A 197 5.37 9.47 -29.75
C GLN A 197 3.88 9.09 -29.93
N ARG A 198 3.35 8.24 -29.05
CA ARG A 198 1.93 7.90 -29.00
C ARG A 198 1.17 9.08 -28.38
N GLY A 199 -0.04 9.32 -28.87
CA GLY A 199 -0.81 10.51 -28.50
C GLY A 199 -2.00 10.18 -27.61
N TRP A 200 -2.41 11.15 -26.80
CA TRP A 200 -3.64 11.12 -26.00
C TRP A 200 -4.91 10.80 -26.80
N LYS A 201 -4.89 11.00 -28.12
CA LYS A 201 -5.95 10.54 -29.02
C LYS A 201 -6.23 9.04 -28.90
N GLU A 202 -5.20 8.21 -28.79
CA GLU A 202 -5.38 6.75 -28.69
C GLU A 202 -5.99 6.35 -27.34
N VAL A 203 -5.65 7.07 -26.26
CA VAL A 203 -6.29 6.90 -24.95
C VAL A 203 -7.78 7.21 -25.05
N LYS A 204 -8.14 8.34 -25.68
CA LYS A 204 -9.54 8.73 -25.89
C LYS A 204 -10.31 7.69 -26.71
N GLU A 205 -9.71 7.17 -27.77
CA GLU A 205 -10.32 6.13 -28.61
C GLU A 205 -10.54 4.80 -27.88
N LEU A 206 -9.69 4.49 -26.89
CA LEU A 206 -9.83 3.27 -26.07
C LEU A 206 -10.91 3.42 -24.99
N LEU A 207 -11.00 4.58 -24.34
CA LEU A 207 -11.76 4.76 -23.11
C LEU A 207 -13.11 5.48 -23.29
N VAL A 208 -13.21 6.50 -24.15
CA VAL A 208 -14.43 7.32 -24.21
C VAL A 208 -15.63 6.50 -24.70
N GLY A 209 -16.76 6.62 -23.98
CA GLY A 209 -17.99 5.88 -24.23
C GLY A 209 -18.03 4.47 -23.62
N LYS A 210 -16.96 4.02 -22.96
CA LYS A 210 -16.95 2.76 -22.20
C LYS A 210 -17.66 2.90 -20.87
N THR A 211 -18.14 1.77 -20.34
CA THR A 211 -18.83 1.69 -19.04
C THR A 211 -17.93 1.01 -18.02
N ILE A 212 -17.90 1.52 -16.79
CA ILE A 212 -17.20 0.87 -15.67
C ILE A 212 -17.93 -0.41 -15.30
N GLU A 213 -17.26 -1.56 -15.42
CA GLU A 213 -17.81 -2.87 -15.05
C GLU A 213 -17.33 -3.34 -13.68
N ASP A 214 -16.13 -2.95 -13.27
CA ASP A 214 -15.52 -3.37 -12.01
C ASP A 214 -14.44 -2.38 -11.54
N VAL A 215 -14.25 -2.29 -10.22
CA VAL A 215 -13.20 -1.49 -9.58
C VAL A 215 -12.60 -2.31 -8.44
N GLN A 216 -11.28 -2.51 -8.47
CA GLN A 216 -10.55 -3.26 -7.46
C GLN A 216 -9.40 -2.41 -6.94
N LEU A 217 -9.22 -2.38 -5.62
CA LEU A 217 -8.11 -1.71 -4.96
C LEU A 217 -7.36 -2.72 -4.09
N PHE A 218 -6.04 -2.73 -4.16
CA PHE A 218 -5.22 -3.69 -3.42
C PHE A 218 -4.34 -3.03 -2.35
N GLU A 219 -4.40 -3.53 -1.12
CA GLU A 219 -3.78 -2.90 0.06
C GLU A 219 -2.24 -2.87 0.03
N GLN A 220 -1.62 -3.92 -0.51
CA GLN A 220 -0.19 -4.21 -0.28
C GLN A 220 0.72 -3.52 -1.29
N CYS A 221 0.20 -3.30 -2.49
CA CYS A 221 0.73 -2.41 -3.50
C CYS A 221 -0.51 -1.65 -3.97
N PRO A 222 -0.68 -0.37 -3.61
CA PRO A 222 -1.89 0.40 -3.93
C PRO A 222 -2.03 0.47 -5.44
N LEU A 223 -2.69 -0.55 -5.96
CA LEU A 223 -2.94 -0.82 -7.34
C LEU A 223 -4.44 -0.71 -7.47
N LEU A 224 -4.85 0.36 -8.13
CA LEU A 224 -6.22 0.55 -8.52
C LEU A 224 -6.39 -0.08 -9.91
N ILE A 225 -7.31 -1.04 -10.02
CA ILE A 225 -7.71 -1.61 -11.30
C ILE A 225 -9.14 -1.15 -11.57
N VAL A 226 -9.34 -0.46 -12.69
CA VAL A 226 -10.67 -0.08 -13.18
C VAL A 226 -10.92 -0.83 -14.49
N GLN A 227 -11.99 -1.62 -14.56
CA GLN A 227 -12.38 -2.37 -15.75
C GLN A 227 -13.45 -1.62 -16.53
N PHE A 228 -13.27 -1.54 -17.86
CA PHE A 228 -14.28 -1.04 -18.78
C PHE A 228 -14.40 -1.97 -20.00
N ASP A 229 -15.55 -2.59 -20.21
CA ASP A 229 -15.72 -3.72 -21.12
C ASP A 229 -14.58 -4.78 -20.92
N HIS A 230 -13.78 -5.05 -21.96
CA HIS A 230 -12.66 -5.98 -21.97
C HIS A 230 -11.30 -5.32 -21.66
N LEU A 231 -11.30 -4.03 -21.33
CA LEU A 231 -10.11 -3.23 -21.02
C LEU A 231 -9.96 -3.07 -19.52
N PHE A 232 -8.71 -2.97 -19.08
CA PHE A 232 -8.34 -2.69 -17.70
C PHE A 232 -7.37 -1.52 -17.67
N LEU A 233 -7.64 -0.58 -16.79
CA LEU A 233 -6.73 0.47 -16.41
C LEU A 233 -6.10 0.09 -15.07
N ASP A 234 -4.81 -0.23 -15.10
CA ASP A 234 -4.01 -0.47 -13.91
C ASP A 234 -3.31 0.85 -13.55
N VAL A 235 -3.58 1.40 -12.36
CA VAL A 235 -2.94 2.60 -11.81
C VAL A 235 -2.06 2.18 -10.64
N PHE A 236 -0.75 2.37 -10.79
CA PHE A 236 0.24 1.97 -9.80
C PHE A 236 0.56 3.13 -8.90
N HIS A 237 0.42 2.98 -7.58
CA HIS A 237 0.96 4.00 -6.69
C HIS A 237 2.49 4.06 -6.76
N ALA A 238 3.04 5.22 -7.13
CA ALA A 238 4.47 5.50 -7.04
C ALA A 238 4.75 6.25 -5.74
N SER A 239 5.56 5.67 -4.86
CA SER A 239 5.86 6.20 -3.52
C SER A 239 6.70 7.49 -3.51
N ALA A 240 6.81 8.21 -4.63
CA ALA A 240 7.63 9.41 -4.76
C ALA A 240 6.77 10.66 -4.56
N TYR A 241 6.75 11.18 -3.31
CA TYR A 241 6.41 12.53 -2.81
C TYR A 241 5.24 13.36 -3.36
N PHE A 242 4.71 13.16 -4.57
CA PHE A 242 3.66 13.98 -5.19
C PHE A 242 2.67 13.20 -6.07
N ASP A 243 2.85 11.89 -6.25
CA ASP A 243 2.03 11.11 -7.18
C ASP A 243 0.95 10.34 -6.41
N GLY A 244 -0.33 10.63 -6.74
CA GLY A 244 -1.50 9.94 -6.21
C GLY A 244 -2.54 9.63 -7.29
N TRP A 245 -3.68 9.12 -6.84
CA TRP A 245 -4.88 9.06 -7.66
C TRP A 245 -6.08 9.41 -6.80
N THR A 246 -7.11 9.95 -7.43
CA THR A 246 -8.37 10.34 -6.79
C THR A 246 -9.53 9.76 -7.58
N LEU A 247 -10.48 9.14 -6.87
CA LEU A 247 -11.77 8.72 -7.37
C LEU A 247 -12.84 9.57 -6.68
N THR A 248 -13.74 10.14 -7.47
CA THR A 248 -14.84 10.92 -6.94
C THR A 248 -16.15 10.59 -7.65
N ASP A 249 -17.27 10.77 -6.96
CA ASP A 249 -18.58 10.93 -7.59
C ASP A 249 -19.26 12.25 -7.19
N GLU A 250 -20.51 12.45 -7.60
CA GLU A 250 -21.34 13.60 -7.20
C GLU A 250 -22.07 13.41 -5.86
N ASP A 251 -22.17 12.17 -5.37
CA ASP A 251 -22.98 11.71 -4.25
C ASP A 251 -22.11 11.48 -2.98
N ASP A 252 -21.11 12.35 -2.77
CA ASP A 252 -20.15 12.38 -1.64
C ASP A 252 -19.14 11.20 -1.56
N PHE A 253 -19.01 10.36 -2.60
CA PHE A 253 -17.89 9.40 -2.67
C PHE A 253 -16.61 10.13 -3.06
N TYR A 254 -15.59 10.01 -2.21
CA TYR A 254 -14.26 10.57 -2.44
C TYR A 254 -13.23 9.62 -1.85
N LEU A 255 -12.36 9.07 -2.69
CA LEU A 255 -11.29 8.15 -2.31
C LEU A 255 -10.01 8.60 -2.98
N PHE A 256 -8.92 8.71 -2.23
CA PHE A 256 -7.64 9.12 -2.80
C PHE A 256 -6.47 8.42 -2.16
N SER A 257 -5.41 8.25 -2.95
CA SER A 257 -4.16 7.70 -2.49
C SER A 257 -3.18 8.83 -2.13
N MET A 258 -2.80 8.90 -0.86
CA MET A 258 -1.80 9.82 -0.33
C MET A 258 -0.38 9.25 -0.45
N HIS A 259 0.61 10.12 -0.21
CA HIS A 259 2.02 9.75 -0.15
C HIS A 259 2.27 8.49 0.70
N GLY A 260 3.11 7.58 0.18
CA GLY A 260 3.42 6.32 0.87
C GLY A 260 2.36 5.23 0.74
N GLY A 261 1.36 5.44 -0.12
CA GLY A 261 0.35 4.43 -0.47
C GLY A 261 -0.82 4.33 0.50
N VAL A 262 -0.98 5.32 1.38
CA VAL A 262 -2.13 5.38 2.30
C VAL A 262 -3.38 5.74 1.51
N ILE A 263 -4.47 5.01 1.73
CA ILE A 263 -5.78 5.28 1.13
C ILE A 263 -6.63 6.05 2.15
N ALA A 264 -7.33 7.11 1.69
CA ALA A 264 -8.16 7.97 2.53
C ALA A 264 -9.44 8.39 1.80
#